data_AF-A0A4P6MGM4-F1
#
_entry.id   AF-A0A4P6MGM4-F1
#
_cell.length_a   1.000
_cell.length_b   1.000
_cell.length_c   1.000
_cell.angle_alpha   90.00
_cell.angle_beta   90.00
_cell.angle_gamma   90.00
#
_symmetry.space_group_name_H-M   'P 1'
#
loop_
_entity.id
_entity.type
_entity.pdbx_description
1 polymer ?
#
loop_
_entity_poly.entity_id
_entity_poly.type
_entity_poly.pdbx_seq_one_letter_code
_entity_poly.pdbx_strand_id
1 'polypeptide(L)'
;MQCPIDGTQLVMADRSGVEIDYCPQCRGVWLDRGELDKIIERSAAAAPPPPPPQSRGGYDDRDYDKRYKKRSKGSLLGEIFDF
;
A
#
# COMPACT_ATOMS: atom_id res chain seq x y z
N MET A 1 -30.40 17.80 -9.76
CA MET A 1 -29.64 18.74 -8.88
C MET A 1 -28.54 19.42 -9.69
N GLN A 2 -28.28 20.71 -9.49
CA GLN A 2 -27.21 21.43 -10.22
C GLN A 2 -25.91 21.44 -9.44
N CYS A 3 -24.78 21.35 -10.14
CA CYS A 3 -23.46 21.49 -9.55
C CYS A 3 -23.27 22.93 -9.03
N PRO A 4 -22.87 23.13 -7.77
CA PRO A 4 -22.67 24.47 -7.22
C PRO A 4 -21.39 25.15 -7.75
N ILE A 5 -20.54 24.44 -8.49
CA ILE A 5 -19.28 24.95 -9.05
C ILE A 5 -19.48 25.48 -10.47
N ASP A 6 -20.18 24.73 -11.32
CA ASP A 6 -20.30 25.03 -12.76
C ASP A 6 -21.75 25.04 -13.28
N GLY A 7 -22.75 24.78 -12.43
CA GLY A 7 -24.17 24.76 -12.80
C GLY A 7 -24.63 23.52 -13.57
N THR A 8 -23.73 22.61 -13.92
CA THR A 8 -24.06 21.40 -14.70
C THR A 8 -25.02 20.50 -13.94
N GLN A 9 -25.93 19.84 -14.64
CA GLN A 9 -26.79 18.81 -14.06
C GLN A 9 -25.92 17.65 -13.52
N LEU A 10 -25.98 17.43 -12.20
CA LEU A 10 -25.36 16.27 -11.55
C LEU A 10 -26.00 14.98 -12.05
N VAL A 11 -25.17 13.95 -12.20
CA VAL A 11 -25.54 12.61 -12.64
C VAL A 11 -25.38 11.65 -11.46
N MET A 12 -26.42 10.88 -11.18
CA MET A 12 -26.39 9.84 -10.15
C MET A 12 -25.56 8.64 -10.64
N ALA A 13 -24.70 8.13 -9.77
CA ALA A 13 -23.93 6.92 -10.01
C ALA A 13 -23.92 6.04 -8.75
N ASP A 14 -23.97 4.72 -8.92
CA ASP A 14 -23.65 3.80 -7.83
C ASP A 14 -22.17 3.42 -7.92
N ARG A 15 -21.44 3.56 -6.81
CA ARG A 15 -20.07 3.08 -6.68
C ARG A 15 -19.90 2.27 -5.41
N SER A 16 -19.56 0.99 -5.59
CA SER A 16 -19.37 0.05 -4.48
C SER A 16 -20.61 -0.04 -3.58
N GLY A 17 -21.82 0.09 -4.14
CA GLY A 17 -23.08 0.07 -3.37
C GLY A 17 -23.31 1.32 -2.53
N VAL A 18 -22.82 2.48 -3.00
CA VAL A 18 -23.10 3.81 -2.46
C VAL A 18 -23.55 4.69 -3.63
N GLU A 19 -24.73 5.27 -3.51
CA GLU A 19 -25.23 6.26 -4.46
C GLU A 19 -24.45 7.57 -4.27
N ILE A 20 -24.00 8.17 -5.36
CA ILE A 20 -23.23 9.42 -5.37
C ILE A 20 -23.73 10.34 -6.49
N ASP A 21 -23.66 11.64 -6.25
CA ASP A 21 -23.88 12.64 -7.28
C ASP A 21 -22.57 13.15 -7.87
N TYR A 22 -22.39 12.93 -9.16
CA TYR A 22 -21.17 13.25 -9.90
C TYR A 22 -21.42 14.31 -10.96
N CYS A 23 -20.54 15.31 -11.03
CA CYS A 23 -20.55 16.30 -12.12
C CYS A 23 -19.64 15.85 -13.27
N PRO A 24 -20.15 15.65 -14.51
CA PRO A 24 -19.33 15.24 -15.65
C PRO A 24 -18.41 16.35 -16.18
N GLN A 25 -18.61 17.62 -15.77
CA GLN A 25 -17.80 18.75 -16.22
C GLN A 25 -16.63 19.01 -15.26
N CYS A 26 -16.89 19.48 -14.03
CA CYS A 26 -15.81 19.71 -13.06
C CYS A 26 -15.26 18.44 -12.39
N ARG A 27 -15.92 17.28 -12.57
CA ARG A 27 -15.57 16.01 -11.90
C ARG A 27 -15.73 16.02 -10.37
N GLY A 28 -16.49 16.97 -9.83
CA GLY A 28 -16.85 17.00 -8.42
C GLY A 28 -17.79 15.85 -8.04
N VAL A 29 -17.67 15.40 -6.78
CA VAL A 29 -18.54 14.38 -6.18
C VAL A 29 -19.21 14.99 -4.95
N TRP A 30 -20.52 14.81 -4.83
CA TRP A 30 -21.36 15.28 -3.74
C TRP A 30 -22.00 14.08 -3.05
N LEU A 31 -21.98 14.10 -1.72
CA LEU A 31 -22.42 13.00 -0.87
C LEU A 31 -23.33 13.54 0.23
N ASP A 32 -24.36 12.77 0.57
CA ASP A 32 -25.22 13.06 1.70
C ASP A 32 -24.64 12.57 3.03
N ARG A 33 -25.20 13.09 4.13
CA ARG A 33 -24.85 12.66 5.48
C ARG A 33 -25.29 11.21 5.69
N GLY A 34 -24.33 10.29 5.82
CA GLY A 34 -24.53 8.85 5.94
C GLY A 34 -24.02 8.05 4.74
N GLU A 35 -23.84 8.66 3.57
CA GLU A 35 -23.13 8.04 2.44
C GLU A 35 -21.63 8.04 2.65
N LEU A 36 -21.11 9.14 3.21
CA LEU A 36 -19.70 9.27 3.59
C LEU A 36 -19.27 8.15 4.56
N ASP A 37 -20.09 7.85 5.56
CA ASP A 37 -19.80 6.80 6.55
C ASP A 37 -19.67 5.42 5.88
N LYS A 38 -20.56 5.10 4.94
CA LYS A 38 -20.52 3.85 4.16
C LYS A 38 -19.25 3.75 3.31
N ILE A 39 -18.78 4.87 2.75
CA ILE A 39 -17.54 4.91 1.96
C ILE A 39 -16.33 4.64 2.85
N ILE A 40 -16.27 5.26 4.04
CA ILE A 40 -15.16 5.08 5.00
C ILE A 40 -15.06 3.61 5.41
N GLU A 41 -16.17 2.99 5.80
CA GLU A 41 -16.21 1.59 6.24
C GLU A 41 -15.71 0.62 5.14
N ARG A 42 -16.17 0.80 3.90
CA ARG A 42 -15.73 -0.04 2.77
C ARG A 42 -14.28 0.22 2.35
N SER A 43 -13.79 1.45 2.47
CA SER A 43 -12.41 1.78 2.11
C SER A 43 -11.39 1.09 3.02
N ALA A 44 -11.71 0.93 4.30
CA ALA A 44 -10.85 0.26 5.28
C ALA A 44 -10.76 -1.27 5.05
N ALA A 45 -11.85 -1.88 4.58
CA ALA A 45 -11.92 -3.33 4.35
C ALA A 45 -11.08 -3.80 3.14
N ALA A 46 -10.65 -2.89 2.26
CA ALA A 46 -9.87 -3.21 1.06
C ALA A 46 -8.35 -3.37 1.32
N ALA A 47 -7.87 -3.12 2.54
CA ALA A 47 -6.46 -3.31 2.87
C ALA A 47 -6.14 -4.83 2.93
N PRO A 48 -5.11 -5.32 2.21
CA PRO A 48 -4.67 -6.70 2.36
C PRO A 48 -4.20 -6.94 3.81
N PRO A 49 -4.44 -8.14 4.38
CA PRO A 49 -3.96 -8.45 5.72
C PRO A 49 -2.43 -8.30 5.77
N PRO A 50 -1.87 -7.86 6.92
CA PRO A 50 -0.42 -7.76 7.06
C PRO A 50 0.21 -9.15 6.81
N PRO A 51 1.39 -9.21 6.17
CA PRO A 51 2.08 -10.47 5.93
C PRO A 51 2.31 -11.19 7.27
N PRO A 52 2.23 -12.54 7.30
CA PRO A 52 2.44 -13.29 8.52
C PRO A 52 3.83 -12.97 9.12
N PRO A 53 3.97 -12.94 10.46
CA PRO A 53 5.26 -12.72 11.09
C PRO A 53 6.23 -13.82 10.65
N GLN A 54 7.31 -13.42 9.97
CA GLN A 54 8.39 -14.33 9.61
C GLN A 54 9.07 -14.77 10.91
N SER A 55 8.92 -16.04 11.28
CA SER A 55 9.71 -16.64 12.35
C SER A 55 11.18 -16.57 11.94
N ARG A 56 11.92 -15.62 12.54
CA ARG A 56 13.39 -15.68 12.53
C ARG A 56 13.78 -16.97 13.25
N GLY A 57 14.14 -17.98 12.47
CA GLY A 57 14.64 -19.26 12.94
C GLY A 57 15.74 -19.06 13.97
N GLY A 58 15.70 -19.89 15.02
CA GLY A 58 16.61 -19.84 16.15
C GLY A 58 18.07 -19.84 15.71
N TYR A 59 18.84 -18.90 16.26
CA TYR A 59 20.29 -18.92 16.18
C TYR A 59 20.79 -20.10 17.02
N ASP A 60 21.29 -21.10 16.32
CA ASP A 60 22.09 -22.20 16.87
C ASP A 60 23.38 -21.62 17.46
N ASP A 61 23.44 -21.62 18.78
CA ASP A 61 24.61 -21.32 19.61
C ASP A 61 25.61 -22.47 19.45
N ARG A 62 26.45 -22.48 18.38
CA ARG A 62 27.50 -23.52 18.26
C ARG A 62 28.63 -23.41 17.21
N ASP A 63 28.92 -22.26 16.60
CA ASP A 63 30.00 -22.25 15.56
C ASP A 63 30.89 -20.98 15.50
N TYR A 64 31.20 -20.36 16.63
CA TYR A 64 32.14 -19.21 16.66
C TYR A 64 33.63 -19.61 16.70
N ASP A 65 33.96 -20.89 16.86
CA ASP A 65 35.34 -21.29 17.20
C ASP A 65 36.21 -21.70 15.98
N LYS A 66 35.65 -21.99 14.79
CA LYS A 66 36.43 -22.71 13.76
C LYS A 66 36.93 -21.92 12.56
N ARG A 67 36.55 -20.66 12.35
CA ARG A 67 36.87 -19.95 11.08
C ARG A 67 37.90 -18.83 11.16
N TYR A 68 38.66 -18.72 12.26
CA TYR A 68 39.85 -17.83 12.30
C TYR A 68 41.07 -18.41 11.54
N LYS A 69 40.98 -19.63 10.99
CA LYS A 69 42.19 -20.41 10.64
C LYS A 69 42.41 -20.76 9.16
N LYS A 70 41.75 -20.12 8.20
CA LYS A 70 41.98 -20.40 6.77
C LYS A 70 41.70 -19.17 5.90
N ARG A 71 42.41 -18.06 6.08
CA ARG A 71 43.74 -17.82 5.50
C ARG A 71 43.89 -18.46 4.10
N SER A 72 44.05 -17.58 3.11
CA SER A 72 44.68 -17.82 1.81
C SER A 72 43.85 -18.50 0.71
N LYS A 73 43.98 -17.92 -0.49
CA LYS A 73 43.47 -18.32 -1.81
C LYS A 73 41.99 -17.98 -2.03
N GLY A 74 41.60 -16.96 -2.76
CA GLY A 74 42.33 -16.10 -3.69
C GLY A 74 41.29 -15.55 -4.67
N SER A 75 41.54 -14.34 -5.18
CA SER A 75 41.01 -13.84 -6.45
C SER A 75 39.49 -13.86 -6.63
N LEU A 76 38.79 -12.76 -6.29
CA LEU A 76 37.72 -12.24 -7.16
C LEU A 76 37.01 -10.95 -6.71
N LEU A 77 37.27 -10.37 -5.54
CA LEU A 77 36.46 -9.25 -5.03
C LEU A 77 37.26 -8.02 -4.57
N GLY A 78 38.44 -7.80 -5.16
CA GLY A 78 39.26 -6.61 -4.91
C GLY A 78 39.16 -5.52 -5.98
N GLU A 79 38.61 -5.82 -7.15
CA GLU A 79 38.61 -4.88 -8.31
C GLU A 79 37.24 -4.26 -8.63
N ILE A 80 36.21 -4.51 -7.81
CA ILE A 80 34.85 -3.97 -8.05
C ILE A 80 34.53 -2.73 -7.19
N PHE A 81 35.36 -2.38 -6.22
CA PHE A 81 35.18 -1.20 -5.37
C PHE A 81 36.47 -0.38 -5.29
N ASP A 82 36.85 0.24 -6.40
CA ASP A 82 37.74 1.42 -6.39
C ASP A 82 37.07 2.49 -7.28
N PHE A 83 36.49 3.50 -6.62
CA PHE A 83 35.98 4.75 -7.22
C PHE A 83 36.70 5.90 -6.49
#